data_AF-K9P7R5-F1
#
_entry.id   AF-K9P7R5-F1
#
_cell.length_a   1.000
_cell.length_b   1.000
_cell.length_c   1.000
_cell.angle_alpha   90.00
_cell.angle_beta   90.00
_cell.angle_gamma   90.00
#
_symmetry.space_group_name_H-M   'P 1'
#
loop_
_entity.id
_entity.type
_entity.pdbx_description
1 polymer ?
#
loop_
_entity_poly.entity_id
_entity_poly.type
_entity_poly.pdbx_seq_one_letter_code
_entity_poly.pdbx_strand_id
1 'polypeptide(L)'
;MPSSAPPRQRLLEVNGGCWEGLFHRLGPDGREIERFPTRLRVSDEDGTIEAALTYLNSGRTVPMRFREPPAAMQISDAGHWSLGMDRMGPWPWIAELCVVHGERRRRVVLRHGVERLESFTYAREWRPGTGDGGPATLLVAEIETIASGEASGSRWRLDDDVEVVIAPAPGQPGPVRVTLAWHPAGACPCRIERRYTPYGLLEPLPPD
;
A
#
# COMPACT_ATOMS: atom_id res chain seq x y z
N MET A 1 -0.02 -30.30 7.68
CA MET A 1 0.15 -28.83 7.65
C MET A 1 -0.75 -28.32 6.55
N PRO A 2 -1.63 -27.32 6.76
CA PRO A 2 -2.40 -26.79 5.65
C PRO A 2 -1.41 -26.11 4.72
N SER A 3 -1.32 -26.61 3.48
CA SER A 3 -0.65 -25.90 2.40
C SER A 3 -1.37 -24.56 2.25
N SER A 4 -0.72 -23.45 2.58
CA SER A 4 -1.29 -22.13 2.27
C SER A 4 -1.54 -22.05 0.77
N ALA A 5 -2.67 -21.45 0.38
CA ALA A 5 -3.03 -21.34 -1.03
C ALA A 5 -1.90 -20.62 -1.81
N PRO A 6 -1.64 -20.97 -3.08
CA PRO A 6 -0.63 -20.29 -3.88
C PRO A 6 -0.83 -18.77 -3.89
N PRO A 7 0.24 -17.95 -3.97
CA PRO A 7 0.14 -16.48 -3.91
C PRO A 7 -0.91 -15.90 -4.87
N ARG A 8 -0.97 -16.44 -6.10
CA ARG A 8 -1.96 -16.09 -7.12
C ARG A 8 -3.40 -16.24 -6.63
N GLN A 9 -3.70 -17.38 -6.01
CA GLN A 9 -5.03 -17.71 -5.50
C GLN A 9 -5.38 -16.78 -4.33
N ARG A 10 -4.49 -16.60 -3.35
CA ARG A 10 -4.69 -15.67 -2.23
C ARG A 10 -4.96 -14.24 -2.70
N LEU A 11 -4.21 -13.77 -3.71
CA LEU A 11 -4.44 -12.45 -4.29
C LEU A 11 -5.84 -12.32 -4.87
N LEU A 12 -6.27 -13.26 -5.71
CA LEU A 12 -7.57 -13.20 -6.39
C LEU A 12 -8.74 -13.40 -5.44
N GLU A 13 -8.63 -14.28 -4.45
CA GLU A 13 -9.69 -14.53 -3.46
C GLU A 13 -10.02 -13.27 -2.66
N VAL A 14 -8.98 -12.54 -2.20
CA VAL A 14 -9.16 -11.38 -1.32
C VAL A 14 -9.29 -10.08 -2.11
N ASN A 15 -8.50 -9.90 -3.18
CA ASN A 15 -8.41 -8.63 -3.92
C ASN A 15 -9.15 -8.65 -5.26
N GLY A 16 -9.59 -9.81 -5.75
CA GLY A 16 -10.36 -9.95 -6.99
C GLY A 16 -11.69 -9.19 -6.94
N GLY A 17 -12.28 -8.92 -8.10
CA GLY A 17 -13.53 -8.17 -8.26
C GLY A 17 -13.34 -6.66 -8.42
N CYS A 18 -14.43 -5.93 -8.18
CA CYS A 18 -14.47 -4.47 -8.31
C CYS A 18 -14.21 -3.79 -6.97
N TRP A 19 -13.48 -2.69 -7.00
CA TRP A 19 -13.23 -1.78 -5.89
C TRP A 19 -13.47 -0.35 -6.36
N GLU A 20 -14.30 0.39 -5.65
CA GLU A 20 -14.40 1.83 -5.79
C GLU A 20 -13.48 2.48 -4.77
N GLY A 21 -12.93 3.64 -5.07
CA GLY A 21 -12.05 4.29 -4.12
C GLY A 21 -11.85 5.77 -4.32
N LEU A 22 -11.36 6.41 -3.26
CA LEU A 22 -10.94 7.80 -3.25
C LEU A 22 -9.44 7.82 -2.94
N PHE A 23 -8.66 8.35 -3.88
CA PHE A 23 -7.22 8.47 -3.75
C PHE A 23 -6.90 9.88 -3.31
N HIS A 24 -6.09 10.01 -2.26
CA HIS A 24 -5.59 11.24 -1.68
C HIS A 24 -4.10 11.34 -1.98
N ARG A 25 -3.69 12.36 -2.71
CA ARG A 25 -2.27 12.67 -2.94
C ARG A 25 -1.84 13.69 -1.90
N LEU A 26 -0.88 13.32 -1.07
CA LEU A 26 -0.36 14.17 0.00
C LEU A 26 0.97 14.79 -0.42
N GLY A 27 1.20 16.02 0.03
CA GLY A 27 2.48 16.68 -0.02
C GLY A 27 3.47 16.14 1.01
N PRO A 28 4.73 16.60 0.95
CA PRO A 28 5.75 16.21 1.91
C PRO A 28 5.46 16.69 3.34
N ASP A 29 4.54 17.63 3.52
CA ASP A 29 4.08 18.16 4.81
C ASP A 29 2.84 17.44 5.36
N GLY A 30 2.37 16.36 4.71
CA GLY A 30 1.20 15.60 5.15
C GLY A 30 -0.13 16.15 4.68
N ARG A 31 -0.16 17.31 4.00
CA ARG A 31 -1.41 17.92 3.55
C ARG A 31 -1.83 17.39 2.20
N GLU A 32 -3.12 17.13 2.05
CA GLU A 32 -3.70 16.75 0.76
C GLU A 32 -3.54 17.87 -0.27
N ILE A 33 -2.92 17.53 -1.41
CA ILE A 33 -2.77 18.39 -2.59
C ILE A 33 -3.92 18.17 -3.55
N GLU A 34 -4.36 16.91 -3.66
CA GLU A 34 -5.39 16.50 -4.61
C GLU A 34 -6.09 15.25 -4.08
N ARG A 35 -7.40 15.12 -4.36
CA ARG A 35 -8.10 13.85 -4.31
C ARG A 35 -8.78 13.55 -5.64
N PHE A 36 -8.86 12.27 -5.98
CA PHE A 36 -9.56 11.84 -7.19
C PHE A 36 -10.24 10.48 -6.98
N PRO A 37 -11.49 10.33 -7.45
CA PRO A 37 -12.22 9.08 -7.38
C PRO A 37 -11.73 8.09 -8.45
N THR A 38 -11.72 6.82 -8.09
CA THR A 38 -11.21 5.71 -8.90
C THR A 38 -12.09 4.49 -8.84
N ARG A 39 -11.92 3.60 -9.80
CA ARG A 39 -12.43 2.23 -9.76
C ARG A 39 -11.33 1.27 -10.19
N LEU A 40 -11.02 0.27 -9.37
CA LEU A 40 -10.11 -0.82 -9.72
C LEU A 40 -10.91 -2.10 -9.97
N ARG A 41 -10.74 -2.72 -11.13
CA ARG A 41 -11.18 -4.09 -11.38
C ARG A 41 -9.99 -5.02 -11.36
N VAL A 42 -10.07 -6.10 -10.59
CA VAL A 42 -9.09 -7.18 -10.60
C VAL A 42 -9.79 -8.46 -11.04
N SER A 43 -9.42 -9.02 -12.18
CA SER A 43 -10.02 -10.25 -12.70
C SER A 43 -8.96 -11.20 -13.23
N ASP A 44 -9.32 -12.48 -13.31
CA ASP A 44 -8.56 -13.52 -13.98
C ASP A 44 -9.25 -13.85 -15.30
N GLU A 45 -8.61 -13.52 -16.40
CA GLU A 45 -9.13 -13.73 -17.75
C GLU A 45 -8.14 -14.66 -18.48
N ASP A 46 -8.59 -15.89 -18.74
CA ASP A 46 -7.80 -16.95 -19.39
C ASP A 46 -6.41 -17.18 -18.77
N GLY A 47 -6.35 -17.18 -17.43
CA GLY A 47 -5.11 -17.39 -16.67
C GLY A 47 -4.25 -16.13 -16.52
N THR A 48 -4.68 -14.99 -17.09
CA THR A 48 -4.01 -13.70 -16.92
C THR A 48 -4.76 -12.86 -15.91
N ILE A 49 -4.09 -12.47 -14.84
CA ILE A 49 -4.60 -11.48 -13.89
C ILE A 49 -4.49 -10.11 -14.55
N GLU A 50 -5.61 -9.40 -14.63
CA GLU A 50 -5.69 -8.00 -15.01
C GLU A 50 -6.14 -7.17 -13.82
N ALA A 51 -5.33 -6.17 -13.45
CA ALA A 51 -5.70 -5.10 -12.53
C ALA A 51 -5.85 -3.80 -13.33
N ALA A 52 -7.09 -3.37 -13.55
CA ALA A 52 -7.44 -2.19 -14.36
C ALA A 52 -7.94 -1.05 -13.49
N LEU A 53 -7.15 0.03 -13.39
CA LEU A 53 -7.49 1.23 -12.62
C LEU A 53 -8.10 2.30 -13.54
N THR A 54 -9.34 2.67 -13.30
CA THR A 54 -10.05 3.74 -13.98
C THR A 54 -10.09 5.00 -13.13
N TYR A 55 -9.64 6.13 -13.67
CA TYR A 55 -9.79 7.46 -13.08
C TYR A 55 -11.16 8.02 -13.44
N LEU A 56 -12.06 8.19 -12.47
CA LEU A 56 -13.46 8.53 -12.78
C LEU A 56 -13.63 9.96 -13.32
N ASN A 57 -12.70 10.86 -13.00
CA ASN A 57 -12.73 12.24 -13.52
C ASN A 57 -12.46 12.34 -15.03
N SER A 58 -11.70 11.39 -15.60
CA SER A 58 -11.32 11.43 -17.02
C SER A 58 -11.80 10.23 -17.83
N GLY A 59 -12.29 9.18 -17.17
CA GLY A 59 -12.60 7.89 -17.80
C GLY A 59 -11.38 7.08 -18.23
N ARG A 60 -10.16 7.63 -18.06
CA ARG A 60 -8.92 6.95 -18.45
C ARG A 60 -8.74 5.68 -17.61
N THR A 61 -8.46 4.56 -18.28
CA THR A 61 -8.15 3.27 -17.63
C THR A 61 -6.71 2.87 -17.89
N VAL A 62 -6.01 2.44 -16.84
CA VAL A 62 -4.63 1.97 -16.88
C VAL A 62 -4.60 0.52 -16.39
N PRO A 63 -4.40 -0.47 -17.28
CA PRO A 63 -4.31 -1.87 -16.90
C PRO A 63 -2.87 -2.29 -16.57
N MET A 64 -2.73 -3.21 -15.62
CA MET A 64 -1.53 -4.01 -15.38
C MET A 64 -1.91 -5.49 -15.52
N ARG A 65 -1.13 -6.24 -16.31
CA ARG A 65 -1.41 -7.66 -16.61
C ARG A 65 -0.23 -8.54 -16.24
N PHE A 66 -0.52 -9.68 -15.63
CA PHE A 66 0.48 -10.68 -15.25
C PHE A 66 -0.17 -12.05 -15.10
N ARG A 67 0.56 -13.13 -15.42
CA ARG A 67 0.06 -14.50 -15.22
C ARG A 67 0.14 -14.92 -13.75
N GLU A 68 1.26 -14.57 -13.13
CA GLU A 68 1.57 -14.77 -11.72
C GLU A 68 1.90 -13.42 -11.09
N PRO A 69 1.62 -13.21 -9.78
CA PRO A 69 2.06 -12.02 -9.07
C PRO A 69 3.54 -11.73 -9.34
N PRO A 70 3.95 -10.46 -9.56
CA PRO A 70 5.35 -10.12 -9.77
C PRO A 70 6.24 -10.70 -8.67
N ALA A 71 7.47 -11.14 -9.00
CA ALA A 71 8.34 -11.81 -8.04
C ALA A 71 8.66 -10.96 -6.79
N ALA A 72 8.67 -9.62 -6.94
CA ALA A 72 8.88 -8.69 -5.85
C ALA A 72 7.59 -8.39 -5.02
N MET A 73 6.44 -8.90 -5.47
CA MET A 73 5.17 -8.83 -4.75
C MET A 73 5.15 -9.89 -3.67
N GLN A 74 4.80 -9.49 -2.46
CA GLN A 74 4.62 -10.41 -1.34
C GLN A 74 3.18 -10.34 -0.88
N ILE A 75 2.56 -11.50 -0.66
CA ILE A 75 1.15 -11.65 -0.28
C ILE A 75 1.10 -12.48 1.00
N SER A 76 0.52 -11.90 2.04
CA SER A 76 0.24 -12.53 3.34
C SER A 76 -0.86 -13.59 3.22
N ASP A 77 -1.05 -14.40 4.26
CA ASP A 77 -2.13 -15.39 4.29
C ASP A 77 -3.50 -14.71 4.39
N ALA A 78 -3.57 -13.55 5.05
CA ALA A 78 -4.75 -12.68 5.08
C ALA A 78 -5.03 -11.93 3.76
N GLY A 79 -4.19 -12.09 2.72
CA GLY A 79 -4.37 -11.44 1.43
C GLY A 79 -4.00 -9.95 1.39
N HIS A 80 -3.39 -9.42 2.46
CA HIS A 80 -2.63 -8.17 2.41
C HIS A 80 -1.42 -8.36 1.51
N TRP A 81 -0.97 -7.31 0.84
CA TRP A 81 0.16 -7.41 -0.08
C TRP A 81 1.04 -6.18 -0.12
N SER A 82 2.31 -6.39 -0.45
CA SER A 82 3.27 -5.32 -0.75
C SER A 82 3.91 -5.57 -2.12
N LEU A 83 4.21 -4.48 -2.83
CA LEU A 83 4.92 -4.49 -4.10
C LEU A 83 5.97 -3.37 -4.10
N GLY A 84 7.12 -3.61 -4.70
CA GLY A 84 8.20 -2.65 -4.79
C GLY A 84 9.42 -3.28 -5.45
N MET A 85 10.59 -2.71 -5.22
CA MET A 85 11.85 -3.27 -5.71
C MET A 85 12.18 -4.59 -4.98
N ASP A 86 12.77 -5.56 -5.65
CA ASP A 86 13.34 -6.75 -5.00
C ASP A 86 14.73 -6.50 -4.41
N ARG A 87 15.43 -5.48 -4.92
CA ARG A 87 16.70 -4.98 -4.43
C ARG A 87 16.72 -3.45 -4.32
N MET A 88 17.03 -2.96 -3.14
CA MET A 88 17.25 -1.55 -2.84
C MET A 88 18.72 -1.17 -3.02
N GLY A 89 18.94 0.07 -3.45
CA GLY A 89 20.24 0.70 -3.55
C GLY A 89 20.13 2.20 -3.24
N PRO A 90 21.15 3.01 -3.53
CA PRO A 90 21.13 4.46 -3.27
C PRO A 90 20.27 5.26 -4.27
N TRP A 91 19.25 4.63 -4.86
CA TRP A 91 18.45 5.18 -5.95
C TRP A 91 17.02 5.48 -5.48
N PRO A 92 16.28 6.33 -6.21
CA PRO A 92 14.85 6.49 -5.99
C PRO A 92 14.12 5.13 -6.04
N TRP A 93 13.12 4.97 -5.20
CA TRP A 93 12.37 3.73 -5.08
C TRP A 93 10.87 3.99 -4.94
N ILE A 94 10.08 2.97 -5.27
CA ILE A 94 8.63 2.97 -5.14
C ILE A 94 8.24 1.75 -4.31
N ALA A 95 7.30 1.95 -3.38
CA ALA A 95 6.66 0.88 -2.64
C ALA A 95 5.15 1.11 -2.64
N GLU A 96 4.41 0.02 -2.80
CA GLU A 96 2.97 -0.02 -2.67
C GLU A 96 2.59 -1.08 -1.64
N LEU A 97 1.76 -0.71 -0.67
CA LEU A 97 1.31 -1.61 0.41
C LEU A 97 -0.20 -1.55 0.49
N CYS A 98 -0.83 -2.71 0.71
CA CYS A 98 -2.26 -2.83 0.84
C CYS A 98 -2.64 -3.76 1.99
N VAL A 99 -3.52 -3.29 2.86
CA VAL A 99 -4.20 -4.09 3.89
C VAL A 99 -5.69 -4.15 3.59
N VAL A 100 -6.28 -5.32 3.77
CA VAL A 100 -7.68 -5.62 3.40
C VAL A 100 -8.42 -6.09 4.65
N HIS A 101 -9.62 -5.56 4.88
CA HIS A 101 -10.49 -5.99 5.96
C HIS A 101 -11.94 -6.02 5.48
N GLY A 102 -12.46 -7.22 5.26
CA GLY A 102 -13.79 -7.44 4.69
C GLY A 102 -13.95 -6.73 3.34
N GLU A 103 -15.01 -5.92 3.22
CA GLU A 103 -15.37 -5.22 1.98
C GLU A 103 -14.60 -3.90 1.76
N ARG A 104 -13.54 -3.67 2.54
CA ARG A 104 -12.76 -2.42 2.54
C ARG A 104 -11.28 -2.73 2.52
N ARG A 105 -10.50 -1.84 1.91
CA ARG A 105 -9.05 -1.90 1.97
C ARG A 105 -8.43 -0.51 2.04
N ARG A 106 -7.19 -0.49 2.50
CA ARG A 106 -6.34 0.69 2.56
C ARG A 106 -5.07 0.38 1.81
N ARG A 107 -4.69 1.32 0.94
CA ARG A 107 -3.52 1.15 0.10
C ARG A 107 -2.73 2.43 0.07
N VAL A 108 -1.41 2.31 0.08
CA VAL A 108 -0.50 3.45 -0.02
C VAL A 108 0.50 3.21 -1.13
N VAL A 109 0.80 4.25 -1.88
CA VAL A 109 1.87 4.28 -2.89
C VAL A 109 2.83 5.37 -2.48
N LEU A 110 4.07 4.97 -2.21
CA LEU A 110 5.16 5.85 -1.85
C LEU A 110 6.13 5.89 -3.00
N ARG A 111 6.49 7.11 -3.42
CA ARG A 111 7.63 7.35 -4.31
C ARG A 111 8.64 8.16 -3.52
N HIS A 112 9.80 7.58 -3.31
CA HIS A 112 10.88 8.18 -2.56
C HIS A 112 12.03 8.51 -3.53
N GLY A 113 12.50 9.76 -3.49
CA GLY A 113 13.72 10.18 -4.18
C GLY A 113 14.96 9.73 -3.41
N VAL A 114 16.13 10.31 -3.68
CA VAL A 114 17.32 10.02 -2.85
C VAL A 114 17.24 10.75 -1.51
N GLU A 115 16.79 12.00 -1.53
CA GLU A 115 16.87 12.91 -0.38
C GLU A 115 15.54 13.12 0.35
N ARG A 116 14.41 12.75 -0.25
CA ARG A 116 13.08 12.99 0.31
C ARG A 116 12.01 12.11 -0.31
N LEU A 117 10.88 12.01 0.38
CA LEU A 117 9.64 11.51 -0.20
C LEU A 117 9.15 12.47 -1.30
N GLU A 118 8.95 11.96 -2.52
CA GLU A 118 8.51 12.74 -3.69
C GLU A 118 6.99 12.75 -3.82
N SER A 119 6.34 11.62 -3.54
CA SER A 119 4.88 11.54 -3.51
C SER A 119 4.40 10.49 -2.53
N PHE A 120 3.32 10.82 -1.82
CA PHE A 120 2.54 9.91 -1.01
C PHE A 120 1.13 9.87 -1.59
N THR A 121 0.65 8.71 -2.01
CA THR A 121 -0.76 8.51 -2.33
C THR A 121 -1.39 7.54 -1.34
N TYR A 122 -2.49 7.93 -0.71
CA TYR A 122 -3.32 7.11 0.15
C TYR A 122 -4.65 6.81 -0.54
N ALA A 123 -4.97 5.54 -0.71
CA ALA A 123 -6.20 5.08 -1.32
C ALA A 123 -7.10 4.44 -0.26
N ARG A 124 -8.30 5.01 -0.12
CA ARG A 124 -9.42 4.39 0.57
C ARG A 124 -10.24 3.67 -0.47
N GLU A 125 -10.35 2.36 -0.35
CA GLU A 125 -11.07 1.54 -1.33
C GLU A 125 -12.12 0.67 -0.62
N TRP A 126 -13.23 0.45 -1.30
CA TRP A 126 -14.39 -0.28 -0.82
C TRP A 126 -15.08 -1.02 -1.96
N ARG A 127 -15.85 -2.04 -1.63
CA ARG A 127 -16.67 -2.78 -2.58
C ARG A 127 -17.87 -1.93 -3.02
N PRO A 128 -18.32 -2.02 -4.29
CA PRO A 128 -19.45 -1.22 -4.77
C PRO A 128 -20.66 -1.27 -3.83
N GLY A 129 -21.22 -0.10 -3.51
CA GLY A 129 -22.36 0.02 -2.61
C GLY A 129 -22.05 -0.01 -1.10
N THR A 130 -20.77 -0.19 -0.71
CA THR A 130 -20.35 -0.21 0.72
C THR A 130 -19.60 1.05 1.16
N GLY A 131 -19.39 1.98 0.22
CA GLY A 131 -18.64 3.22 0.41
C GLY A 131 -19.43 4.28 1.16
N ASP A 132 -18.72 5.04 1.98
CA ASP A 132 -19.21 6.26 2.63
C ASP A 132 -18.84 7.53 1.86
N GLY A 133 -18.22 7.40 0.68
CA GLY A 133 -17.72 8.52 -0.13
C GLY A 133 -16.42 9.15 0.40
N GLY A 134 -15.86 8.64 1.50
CA GLY A 134 -14.71 9.24 2.17
C GLY A 134 -15.06 10.52 2.94
N PRO A 135 -14.10 11.06 3.71
CA PRO A 135 -14.32 12.25 4.51
C PRO A 135 -14.41 13.48 3.60
N ALA A 136 -15.37 14.37 3.87
CA ALA A 136 -15.50 15.63 3.12
C ALA A 136 -14.34 16.61 3.39
N THR A 137 -13.69 16.49 4.54
CA THR A 137 -12.54 17.31 4.92
C THR A 137 -11.29 16.90 4.17
N LEU A 138 -10.42 17.88 3.86
CA LEU A 138 -9.09 17.62 3.33
C LEU A 138 -8.28 16.79 4.33
N LEU A 139 -7.58 15.77 3.84
CA LEU A 139 -6.73 14.96 4.68
C LEU A 139 -5.50 15.76 5.10
N VAL A 140 -5.21 15.75 6.40
CA VAL A 140 -3.98 16.30 6.96
C VAL A 140 -3.37 15.23 7.84
N ALA A 141 -2.27 14.65 7.38
CA ALA A 141 -1.58 13.62 8.13
C ALA A 141 -0.85 14.23 9.32
N GLU A 142 -0.94 13.57 10.48
CA GLU A 142 -0.05 13.87 11.60
C GLU A 142 1.27 13.15 11.37
N ILE A 143 2.35 13.93 11.30
CA ILE A 143 3.70 13.41 11.04
C ILE A 143 4.51 13.49 12.33
N GLU A 144 4.94 12.33 12.81
CA GLU A 144 5.80 12.19 13.98
C GLU A 144 7.17 11.67 13.53
N THR A 145 8.24 12.40 13.90
CA THR A 145 9.61 11.93 13.70
C THR A 145 9.94 10.85 14.73
N ILE A 146 10.32 9.67 14.25
CA ILE A 146 10.79 8.59 15.11
C ILE A 146 12.29 8.80 15.32
N ALA A 147 12.67 9.30 16.50
CA ALA A 147 14.07 9.58 16.82
C ALA A 147 14.80 8.34 17.34
N SER A 148 16.00 8.08 16.79
CA SER A 148 17.04 7.12 17.24
C SER A 148 16.71 5.61 17.19
N GLY A 149 17.76 4.79 16.95
CA GLY A 149 17.69 3.32 16.78
C GLY A 149 17.66 2.86 15.31
N GLU A 150 17.57 1.55 15.06
CA GLU A 150 17.44 0.93 13.71
C GLU A 150 16.15 1.34 12.95
N ALA A 151 15.34 2.19 13.58
CA ALA A 151 13.99 2.59 13.21
C ALA A 151 13.85 4.09 12.91
N SER A 152 14.94 4.86 12.89
CA SER A 152 14.89 6.31 12.72
C SER A 152 14.13 6.66 11.44
N GLY A 153 13.10 7.49 11.50
CA GLY A 153 12.16 7.59 10.38
C GLY A 153 11.00 8.54 10.63
N SER A 154 9.90 8.30 9.91
CA SER A 154 8.66 9.06 10.08
C SER A 154 7.48 8.14 10.22
N ARG A 155 6.56 8.51 11.10
CA ARG A 155 5.23 7.93 11.25
C ARG A 155 4.21 8.93 10.75
N TRP A 156 3.32 8.47 9.88
CA TRP A 156 2.25 9.24 9.26
C TRP A 156 0.92 8.65 9.71
N ARG A 157 0.14 9.40 10.49
CA ARG A 157 -1.25 9.03 10.81
C ARG A 157 -2.17 9.75 9.82
N LEU A 158 -2.96 8.99 9.05
CA LEU A 158 -3.68 9.51 7.88
C LEU A 158 -5.14 9.84 8.22
N ASP A 159 -5.88 8.82 8.65
CA ASP A 159 -7.16 8.94 9.34
C ASP A 159 -7.03 8.26 10.71
N ASP A 160 -8.07 8.35 11.56
CA ASP A 160 -8.00 7.94 12.99
C ASP A 160 -7.60 6.46 13.20
N ASP A 161 -7.56 5.66 12.14
CA ASP A 161 -7.29 4.23 12.20
C ASP A 161 -6.07 3.78 11.36
N VAL A 162 -5.49 4.64 10.50
CA VAL A 162 -4.43 4.25 9.57
C VAL A 162 -3.09 4.91 9.87
N GLU A 163 -2.06 4.08 10.01
CA GLU A 163 -0.68 4.48 10.24
C GLU A 163 0.24 3.95 9.13
N VAL A 164 1.16 4.81 8.69
CA VAL A 164 2.28 4.43 7.82
C VAL A 164 3.60 4.78 8.48
N VAL A 165 4.51 3.82 8.54
CA VAL A 165 5.88 4.04 9.01
C VAL A 165 6.83 3.91 7.83
N ILE A 166 7.69 4.91 7.66
CA ILE A 166 8.76 4.92 6.66
C ILE A 166 10.08 5.07 7.40
N ALA A 167 10.96 4.08 7.26
CA ALA A 167 12.30 4.11 7.81
C ALA A 167 13.33 3.54 6.80
N PRO A 168 14.60 3.96 6.84
CA PRO A 168 15.08 5.04 7.68
C PRO A 168 14.56 6.40 7.18
N ALA A 169 14.83 7.49 7.90
CA ALA A 169 14.55 8.83 7.41
C ALA A 169 15.33 9.10 6.10
N PRO A 170 14.83 9.98 5.21
CA PRO A 170 15.53 10.28 3.96
C PRO A 170 16.99 10.70 4.19
N GLY A 171 17.90 10.17 3.38
CA GLY A 171 19.34 10.44 3.50
C GLY A 171 20.05 9.76 4.68
N GLN A 172 19.34 9.02 5.55
CA GLN A 172 19.96 8.25 6.62
C GLN A 172 20.34 6.84 6.15
N PRO A 173 21.48 6.29 6.60
CA PRO A 173 21.85 4.92 6.31
C PRO A 173 20.96 3.94 7.09
N GLY A 174 20.69 2.79 6.49
CA GLY A 174 19.99 1.69 7.16
C GLY A 174 19.12 0.88 6.21
N PRO A 175 18.68 -0.31 6.65
CA PRO A 175 17.71 -1.12 5.91
C PRO A 175 16.39 -0.36 5.78
N VAL A 176 15.88 -0.26 4.55
CA VAL A 176 14.57 0.35 4.31
C VAL A 176 13.47 -0.56 4.84
N ARG A 177 12.48 0.05 5.49
CA ARG A 177 11.24 -0.59 5.91
C ARG A 177 10.07 0.35 5.66
N VAL A 178 8.99 -0.20 5.15
CA VAL A 178 7.71 0.50 5.01
C VAL A 178 6.65 -0.37 5.65
N THR A 179 5.87 0.21 6.56
CA THR A 179 4.78 -0.47 7.25
C THR A 179 3.49 0.26 6.94
N LEU A 180 2.43 -0.47 6.61
CA LEU A 180 1.06 0.02 6.61
C LEU A 180 0.28 -0.75 7.68
N ALA A 181 -0.34 -0.02 8.60
CA ALA A 181 -1.22 -0.56 9.62
C ALA A 181 -2.58 0.13 9.56
N TRP A 182 -3.65 -0.64 9.77
CA TRP A 182 -5.01 -0.16 9.86
C TRP A 182 -5.70 -0.82 11.04
N HIS A 183 -6.44 -0.05 11.83
CA HIS A 183 -7.22 -0.50 12.99
C HIS A 183 -8.72 -0.33 12.70
N PRO A 184 -9.36 -1.22 11.92
CA PRO A 184 -10.79 -1.08 11.66
C PRO A 184 -11.58 -1.13 12.98
N ALA A 185 -12.54 -0.23 13.14
CA ALA A 185 -13.37 -0.15 14.34
C ALA A 185 -14.00 -1.52 14.71
N GLY A 186 -13.73 -1.98 15.93
CA GLY A 186 -14.27 -3.24 16.46
C GLY A 186 -13.64 -4.52 15.88
N ALA A 187 -12.52 -4.41 15.15
CA ALA A 187 -11.84 -5.55 14.56
C ALA A 187 -10.37 -5.65 14.97
N CYS A 188 -9.73 -6.78 14.62
CA CYS A 188 -8.29 -6.94 14.78
C CYS A 188 -7.53 -5.99 13.84
N PRO A 189 -6.39 -5.43 14.29
CA PRO A 189 -5.56 -4.60 13.43
C PRO A 189 -5.05 -5.40 12.23
N CYS A 190 -5.06 -4.78 11.06
CA CYS A 190 -4.45 -5.30 9.84
C CYS A 190 -3.09 -4.62 9.65
N ARG A 191 -2.04 -5.37 9.35
CA ARG A 191 -0.70 -4.81 9.13
C ARG A 191 0.01 -5.55 8.03
N ILE A 192 0.80 -4.81 7.25
CA ILE A 192 1.82 -5.40 6.39
C ILE A 192 3.09 -4.56 6.44
N GLU A 193 4.23 -5.23 6.38
CA GLU A 193 5.55 -4.60 6.45
C GLU A 193 6.45 -5.13 5.35
N ARG A 194 6.96 -4.22 4.51
CA ARG A 194 7.96 -4.51 3.49
C ARG A 194 9.33 -4.11 4.03
N ARG A 195 10.26 -5.05 4.11
CA ARG A 195 11.59 -4.84 4.70
C ARG A 195 12.69 -5.24 3.74
N TYR A 196 13.85 -4.61 3.89
CA TYR A 196 15.05 -4.97 3.18
C TYR A 196 16.18 -5.23 4.18
N THR A 197 17.05 -6.17 3.85
CA THR A 197 18.28 -6.42 4.60
C THR A 197 19.23 -5.21 4.51
N PRO A 198 20.30 -5.14 5.34
CA PRO A 198 21.35 -4.13 5.19
C PRO A 198 22.03 -4.11 3.82
N TYR A 199 21.94 -5.20 3.05
CA TYR A 199 22.45 -5.29 1.67
C TYR A 199 21.41 -4.93 0.61
N GLY A 200 20.25 -4.43 1.02
CA GLY A 200 19.15 -4.02 0.14
C GLY A 200 18.32 -5.17 -0.42
N LEU A 201 18.55 -6.43 -0.03
CA LEU A 201 17.72 -7.54 -0.50
C LEU A 201 16.37 -7.57 0.22
N LEU A 202 15.28 -7.76 -0.51
CA LEU A 202 13.92 -7.90 0.05
C LEU A 202 13.86 -9.09 1.03
N GLU A 203 13.42 -8.82 2.26
CA GLU A 203 13.15 -9.86 3.26
C GLU A 203 11.74 -10.45 3.06
N PRO A 204 11.51 -11.74 3.36
CA PRO A 204 10.18 -12.32 3.42
C PRO A 204 9.25 -11.56 4.38
N LEU A 205 7.94 -11.61 4.11
CA LEU A 205 6.96 -11.08 5.06
C LEU A 205 7.06 -11.83 6.40
N PRO A 206 6.88 -11.14 7.53
CA PRO A 206 6.63 -11.81 8.80
C PRO A 206 5.33 -12.62 8.71
N PRO A 207 5.20 -13.71 9.47
CA PRO A 207 3.93 -14.42 9.60
C PRO A 207 2.85 -13.50 10.22
N ASP A 208 1.60 -13.71 9.83
CA ASP A 208 0.41 -13.02 10.34
C ASP A 208 0.13 -13.34 11.83
#